data_AF-A0A847NL37-F1
#
_entry.id   AF-A0A847NL37-F1
#
_cell.length_a   1.000
_cell.length_b   1.000
_cell.length_c   1.000
_cell.angle_alpha   90.00
_cell.angle_beta   90.00
_cell.angle_gamma   90.00
#
_symmetry.space_group_name_H-M   'P 1'
#
loop_
_entity.id
_entity.type
_entity.pdbx_description
1 polymer ?
#
loop_
_entity_poly.entity_id
_entity_poly.type
_entity_poly.pdbx_seq_one_letter_code
_entity_poly.pdbx_strand_id
1 'polypeptide(L)'
;QTAFTILELIEKHRFRKDNAESYGKEYDLLFEADLLIIDDLGTEVANTFTNAEIFNIVNTRILAGKKTIISTNLTPKEISEIYTDRVFSRILDKFIPLKFYGEDLRFEK
;
A
#
# COMPACT_ATOMS: atom_id res chain seq x y z
N GLN A 1 2.82 -8.94 -0.68
CA GLN A 1 2.71 -8.82 -2.14
C GLN A 1 3.40 -7.52 -2.53
N THR A 2 4.04 -7.45 -3.70
CA THR A 2 4.60 -6.17 -4.19
C THR A 2 3.46 -5.19 -4.49
N ALA A 3 3.69 -3.89 -4.25
CA ALA A 3 2.69 -2.85 -4.53
C ALA A 3 2.13 -2.92 -5.98
N PHE A 4 2.95 -3.35 -6.94
CA PHE A 4 2.55 -3.60 -8.33
C PHE A 4 1.40 -4.62 -8.48
N THR A 5 1.44 -5.74 -7.75
CA THR A 5 0.38 -6.76 -7.80
C THR A 5 -0.94 -6.23 -7.23
N ILE A 6 -0.86 -5.33 -6.26
CA ILE A 6 -2.04 -4.66 -5.69
C ILE A 6 -2.71 -3.77 -6.74
N LEU A 7 -1.94 -3.02 -7.56
CA LEU A 7 -2.51 -2.23 -8.67
C LEU A 7 -3.24 -3.11 -9.67
N GLU A 8 -2.61 -4.19 -10.13
CA GLU A 8 -3.26 -5.08 -11.10
C GLU A 8 -4.59 -5.59 -10.56
N LEU A 9 -4.66 -5.86 -9.25
CA LEU A 9 -5.84 -6.34 -8.60
C LEU A 9 -6.95 -5.28 -8.54
N ILE A 10 -6.58 -4.04 -8.18
CA ILE A 10 -7.46 -2.86 -8.20
C ILE A 10 -8.01 -2.62 -9.62
N GLU A 11 -7.14 -2.65 -10.63
CA GLU A 11 -7.54 -2.44 -12.03
C GLU A 11 -8.47 -3.55 -12.53
N LYS A 12 -8.15 -4.82 -12.25
CA LYS A 12 -8.99 -5.96 -12.61
C LYS A 12 -10.37 -5.86 -11.96
N HIS A 13 -10.44 -5.49 -10.67
CA HIS A 13 -11.72 -5.31 -9.96
C HIS A 13 -12.57 -4.18 -10.55
N ARG A 14 -11.95 -3.04 -10.91
CA ARG A 14 -12.69 -1.84 -11.34
C ARG A 14 -13.09 -1.86 -12.83
N PHE A 15 -12.26 -2.40 -13.71
CA PHE A 15 -12.46 -2.32 -15.17
C PHE A 15 -13.03 -3.59 -15.81
N ARG A 16 -12.93 -4.76 -15.17
CA ARG A 16 -13.53 -6.00 -15.69
C ARG A 16 -14.80 -6.36 -14.91
N LYS A 17 -15.91 -5.71 -15.26
CA LYS A 17 -17.25 -6.03 -14.71
C LYS A 17 -17.73 -7.46 -15.00
N ASP A 18 -17.17 -8.11 -16.01
CA ASP A 18 -17.68 -9.38 -16.53
C ASP A 18 -17.29 -10.61 -15.66
N ASN A 19 -16.36 -10.44 -14.70
CA ASN A 19 -15.89 -11.49 -13.78
C ASN A 19 -15.81 -10.99 -12.32
N ALA A 20 -16.71 -10.09 -11.91
CA ALA A 20 -16.69 -9.44 -10.60
C ALA A 20 -16.68 -10.44 -9.41
N GLU A 21 -17.30 -11.62 -9.56
CA GLU A 21 -17.32 -12.65 -8.51
C GLU A 21 -15.96 -13.32 -8.26
N SER A 22 -15.11 -13.46 -9.30
CA SER A 22 -13.86 -14.22 -9.17
C SER A 22 -12.72 -13.41 -8.53
N TYR A 23 -12.69 -12.09 -8.76
CA TYR A 23 -11.67 -11.20 -8.21
C TYR A 23 -12.14 -10.44 -6.97
N GLY A 24 -13.44 -10.46 -6.66
CA GLY A 24 -13.99 -9.85 -5.45
C GLY A 24 -13.32 -10.38 -4.19
N LYS A 25 -13.13 -11.71 -4.09
CA LYS A 25 -12.48 -12.31 -2.92
C LYS A 25 -11.04 -11.85 -2.70
N GLU A 26 -10.25 -11.74 -3.78
CA GLU A 26 -8.87 -11.28 -3.66
C GLU A 26 -8.80 -9.79 -3.31
N TYR A 27 -9.75 -9.00 -3.79
CA TYR A 27 -9.86 -7.58 -3.44
C TYR A 27 -10.29 -7.40 -2.00
N ASP A 28 -11.25 -8.18 -1.53
CA ASP A 28 -11.71 -8.19 -0.14
C ASP A 28 -10.58 -8.56 0.81
N LEU A 29 -9.65 -9.45 0.42
CA LEU A 29 -8.47 -9.79 1.22
C LEU A 29 -7.56 -8.57 1.48
N LEU A 30 -7.53 -7.57 0.60
CA LEU A 30 -6.80 -6.32 0.87
C LEU A 30 -7.34 -5.61 2.11
N PHE A 31 -8.63 -5.73 2.40
CA PHE A 31 -9.28 -5.09 3.55
C PHE A 31 -9.38 -6.03 4.75
N GLU A 32 -9.70 -7.30 4.52
CA GLU A 32 -10.14 -8.22 5.57
C GLU A 32 -9.03 -9.11 6.13
N ALA A 33 -7.94 -9.35 5.38
CA ALA A 33 -6.85 -10.20 5.85
C ALA A 33 -6.31 -9.74 7.20
N ASP A 34 -5.94 -10.66 8.09
CA ASP A 34 -5.43 -10.35 9.42
C ASP A 34 -4.14 -9.53 9.38
N LEU A 35 -3.28 -9.83 8.39
CA LEU A 35 -2.05 -9.11 8.10
C LEU A 35 -1.93 -8.87 6.59
N LEU A 36 -1.74 -7.61 6.21
CA LEU A 36 -1.37 -7.22 4.85
C LEU A 36 0.07 -6.73 4.84
N ILE A 37 0.89 -7.28 3.95
CA ILE A 37 2.26 -6.81 3.71
C ILE A 37 2.32 -6.20 2.31
N ILE A 38 2.57 -4.89 2.27
CA ILE A 38 2.80 -4.12 1.06
C ILE A 38 4.30 -3.90 0.93
N ASP A 39 4.90 -4.50 -0.10
CA ASP A 39 6.34 -4.42 -0.33
C ASP A 39 6.66 -3.37 -1.42
N ASP A 40 7.73 -2.60 -1.21
CA ASP A 40 8.26 -1.55 -2.09
C ASP A 40 7.21 -0.52 -2.54
N LEU A 41 6.43 0.01 -1.58
CA LEU A 41 5.46 1.07 -1.85
C LEU A 41 6.15 2.34 -2.38
N GLY A 42 5.62 2.91 -3.46
CA GLY A 42 6.20 4.05 -4.17
C GLY A 42 7.01 3.70 -5.42
N THR A 43 7.17 2.41 -5.73
CA THR A 43 7.79 1.95 -7.00
C THR A 43 6.77 1.69 -8.11
N GLU A 44 5.48 1.63 -7.76
CA GLU A 44 4.38 1.55 -8.72
C GLU A 44 4.30 2.78 -9.63
N VAL A 45 3.65 2.64 -10.79
CA VAL A 45 3.30 3.77 -11.65
C VAL A 45 2.27 4.62 -10.90
N ALA A 46 2.77 5.59 -10.13
CA ALA A 46 1.97 6.45 -9.30
C ALA A 46 1.15 7.40 -10.19
N ASN A 47 -0.16 7.31 -10.05
CA ASN A 47 -1.09 8.29 -10.57
C ASN A 47 -2.14 8.59 -9.49
N THR A 48 -2.92 9.67 -9.70
CA THR A 48 -3.91 10.12 -8.71
C THR A 48 -4.91 9.02 -8.31
N PHE A 49 -5.23 8.12 -9.24
CA PHE A 49 -6.15 7.00 -8.98
C PHE A 49 -5.52 5.93 -8.09
N THR A 50 -4.33 5.45 -8.46
CA THR A 50 -3.59 4.46 -7.68
C THR A 50 -3.36 4.93 -6.25
N ASN A 51 -2.95 6.19 -6.08
CA ASN A 51 -2.71 6.77 -4.76
C ASN A 51 -3.99 6.82 -3.92
N ALA A 52 -5.13 7.12 -4.54
CA ALA A 52 -6.42 7.14 -3.85
C ALA A 52 -6.86 5.74 -3.38
N GLU A 53 -6.62 4.70 -4.19
CA GLU A 53 -6.99 3.32 -3.82
C GLU A 53 -6.07 2.75 -2.74
N ILE A 54 -4.75 2.93 -2.86
CA ILE A 54 -3.80 2.54 -1.80
C ILE A 54 -4.16 3.25 -0.49
N PHE A 55 -4.47 4.54 -0.56
CA PHE A 55 -4.94 5.27 0.60
C PHE A 55 -6.23 4.67 1.18
N ASN A 56 -7.21 4.35 0.34
CA ASN A 56 -8.47 3.75 0.79
C ASN A 56 -8.23 2.42 1.52
N ILE A 57 -7.39 1.55 0.96
CA ILE A 57 -7.01 0.27 1.57
C ILE A 57 -6.37 0.51 2.94
N VAL A 58 -5.32 1.33 3.01
CA VAL A 58 -4.59 1.59 4.25
C VAL A 58 -5.50 2.23 5.31
N ASN A 59 -6.28 3.25 4.94
CA ASN A 59 -7.18 3.96 5.85
C ASN A 59 -8.28 3.04 6.39
N THR A 60 -8.90 2.23 5.53
CA THR A 60 -9.94 1.28 5.95
C THR A 60 -9.38 0.25 6.93
N ARG A 61 -8.19 -0.28 6.65
CA ARG A 61 -7.50 -1.21 7.57
C ARG A 61 -7.17 -0.58 8.92
N ILE A 62 -6.68 0.67 8.93
CA ILE A 62 -6.43 1.42 10.17
C ILE A 62 -7.71 1.54 10.99
N LEU A 63 -8.82 1.94 10.37
CA LEU A 63 -10.11 2.11 11.05
C LEU A 63 -10.67 0.78 11.58
N ALA A 64 -10.44 -0.31 10.85
CA ALA A 64 -10.81 -1.67 11.27
C ALA A 64 -9.82 -2.30 12.26
N GLY A 65 -8.71 -1.63 12.60
CA GLY A 65 -7.67 -2.17 13.49
C GLY A 65 -6.87 -3.34 12.92
N LYS A 66 -6.93 -3.55 11.60
CA LYS A 66 -6.25 -4.64 10.89
C LYS A 66 -4.75 -4.35 10.78
N LYS A 67 -3.92 -5.40 10.80
CA LYS A 67 -2.45 -5.22 10.82
C LYS A 67 -1.91 -5.01 9.41
N THR A 68 -0.99 -4.06 9.26
CA THR A 68 -0.39 -3.74 7.97
C THR A 68 1.10 -3.49 8.17
N ILE A 69 1.93 -4.09 7.32
CA ILE A 69 3.36 -3.79 7.21
C ILE A 69 3.58 -3.19 5.82
N ILE A 70 4.35 -2.10 5.77
CA ILE A 70 4.70 -1.41 4.54
C ILE A 70 6.21 -1.27 4.52
N SER A 71 6.86 -1.72 3.46
CA SER A 71 8.22 -1.32 3.12
C SER A 71 8.17 -0.27 2.00
N THR A 72 9.10 0.68 2.03
CA THR A 72 9.17 1.76 1.05
C THR A 72 10.57 2.35 1.03
N ASN A 73 11.00 2.79 -0.15
CA ASN A 73 12.20 3.61 -0.32
C ASN A 73 11.90 5.11 -0.24
N LEU A 74 10.64 5.49 -0.03
CA LEU A 74 10.22 6.87 0.11
C LEU A 74 10.54 7.39 1.50
N THR A 75 11.02 8.62 1.55
CA THR A 75 11.13 9.39 2.78
C THR A 75 9.75 9.80 3.29
N PRO A 76 9.60 10.07 4.60
CA PRO A 76 8.42 10.71 5.19
C PRO A 76 7.87 11.89 4.37
N LYS A 77 8.76 12.73 3.82
CA LYS A 77 8.40 13.88 3.00
C LYS A 77 7.78 13.46 1.66
N GLU A 78 8.42 12.54 0.95
CA GLU A 78 7.89 12.05 -0.33
C GLU A 78 6.53 11.36 -0.15
N ILE A 79 6.35 10.61 0.94
CA ILE A 79 5.04 10.03 1.27
C ILE A 79 3.99 11.14 1.46
N SER A 80 4.32 12.24 2.14
CA SER A 80 3.38 13.37 2.34
C SER A 80 3.04 14.11 1.04
N GLU A 81 3.96 14.17 0.09
CA GLU A 81 3.74 14.79 -1.22
C GLU A 81 2.83 13.92 -2.10
N ILE A 82 2.94 12.59 -2.00
CA ILE A 82 2.11 11.62 -2.71
C ILE A 82 0.72 11.49 -2.07
N TYR A 83 0.68 11.42 -0.75
CA TYR A 83 -0.51 11.21 0.07
C TYR A 83 -0.67 12.42 0.99
N THR A 84 -1.67 13.28 0.72
CA THR A 84 -1.93 14.55 1.42
C THR A 84 -1.57 14.56 2.92
N ASP A 85 -1.14 15.70 3.46
CA ASP A 85 -0.70 15.84 4.87
C ASP A 85 -1.60 15.18 5.92
N ARG A 86 -2.92 15.25 5.74
CA ARG A 86 -3.92 14.64 6.64
C ARG A 86 -3.79 13.11 6.70
N VAL A 87 -3.52 12.49 5.56
CA VAL A 87 -3.33 11.04 5.42
C VAL A 87 -2.01 10.65 6.04
N PHE A 88 -0.95 11.37 5.69
CA PHE A 88 0.37 11.14 6.21
C PHE A 88 0.42 11.23 7.75
N SER A 89 -0.24 12.23 8.33
CA SER A 89 -0.36 12.35 9.79
C SER A 89 -1.05 11.15 10.44
N ARG A 90 -2.10 10.59 9.82
CA ARG A 90 -2.78 9.37 10.31
C ARG A 90 -1.88 8.14 10.23
N ILE A 91 -1.11 8.01 9.16
CA ILE A 91 -0.15 6.93 9.01
C ILE A 91 0.92 7.05 10.11
N LEU A 92 1.50 8.24 10.31
CA LEU A 92 2.49 8.46 11.37
C LEU A 92 1.97 8.20 12.79
N ASP A 93 0.69 8.48 13.05
CA ASP A 93 0.08 8.22 14.37
C ASP A 93 -0.19 6.73 14.63
N LYS A 94 -0.36 5.92 13.56
CA LYS A 94 -0.80 4.52 13.67
C LYS A 94 0.27 3.50 13.31
N PHE A 95 1.31 3.92 12.58
CA PHE A 95 2.44 3.09 12.21
C PHE A 95 3.66 3.45 13.07
N ILE A 96 4.51 2.46 13.29
CA ILE A 96 5.82 2.65 13.92
C ILE A 96 6.85 2.70 12.79
N PRO A 97 7.43 3.88 12.47
CA PRO A 97 8.42 3.96 11.41
C PRO A 97 9.73 3.31 11.87
N LEU A 98 10.22 2.36 11.06
CA LEU A 98 11.51 1.72 11.26
C LEU A 98 12.42 2.10 10.12
N LYS A 99 13.45 2.90 10.41
CA LYS A 99 14.44 3.31 9.42
C LYS A 99 15.59 2.31 9.38
N PHE A 100 15.85 1.77 8.21
CA PHE A 100 16.96 0.86 7.98
C PHE A 100 18.18 1.68 7.55
N TYR A 101 19.35 1.35 8.10
CA TYR A 101 20.64 1.97 7.81
C TYR A 101 21.64 0.87 7.47
N GLY A 102 22.61 1.18 6.60
CA GLY A 102 23.65 0.24 6.20
C GLY A 102 24.07 0.45 4.75
N GLU A 103 25.11 -0.27 4.35
CA GLU A 103 25.54 -0.34 2.95
C GLU A 103 24.56 -1.22 2.14
N ASP A 104 24.54 -1.02 0.82
CA ASP A 104 23.71 -1.85 -0.05
C ASP A 104 24.30 -3.27 -0.14
N LEU A 105 23.65 -4.20 0.56
CA LEU A 105 24.02 -5.62 0.60
C LEU A 105 24.00 -6.28 -0.79
N ARG A 106 23.42 -5.67 -1.81
CA ARG A 106 23.44 -6.20 -3.20
C ARG A 106 24.85 -6.23 -3.78
N PHE A 107 25.78 -5.42 -3.26
CA PHE A 107 27.15 -5.30 -3.75
C PHE A 107 28.20 -6.01 -2.87
N GLU A 108 27.82 -6.60 -1.73
CA GLU A 108 28.74 -7.33 -0.82
C GLU A 108 29.03 -8.79 -1.26
N LYS A 109 29.12 -9.07 -2.56
CA LYS A 109 29.44 -10.41 -3.09
C LYS A 109 30.92 -10.63 -3.34
#